data_AF-A0A6P0N120-F1
#
_entry.id   AF-A0A6P0N120-F1
#
_cell.length_a   1.000
_cell.length_b   1.000
_cell.length_c   1.000
_cell.angle_alpha   90.00
_cell.angle_beta   90.00
_cell.angle_gamma   90.00
#
_symmetry.space_group_name_H-M   'P 1'
#
loop_
_entity.id
_entity.type
_entity.pdbx_description
1 polymer ?
#
loop_
_entity_poly.entity_id
_entity_poly.type
_entity_poly.pdbx_seq_one_letter_code
_entity_poly.pdbx_strand_id
1 'polypeptide(L)'
;NSGAGAFNLGDISGTVANTINQLPNFDAEPDKKQLKELLSQLQSAVLAEDLDDDDKEEALEQIEAIASALTNSEDSGVKKVVKKAMKILMGTAAALSPTANMVTICKDLPGLISNIF
;
A
#
# COMPACT_ATOMS: atom_id res chain seq x y z
N ASN A 1 16.94 -8.73 26.72
CA ASN A 1 16.14 -8.86 25.49
C ASN A 1 15.88 -7.46 24.99
N SER A 2 16.40 -7.11 23.81
CA SER A 2 16.36 -5.75 23.27
C SER A 2 14.91 -5.32 23.09
N GLY A 3 14.45 -4.35 23.88
CA GLY A 3 13.20 -3.65 23.65
C GLY A 3 13.37 -2.74 22.44
N ALA A 4 13.32 -3.32 21.24
CA ALA A 4 12.83 -2.61 20.08
C ALA A 4 11.43 -2.09 20.47
N GLY A 5 11.13 -0.83 20.15
CA GLY A 5 9.84 -0.23 20.48
C GLY A 5 8.72 -1.19 20.10
N ALA A 6 7.72 -1.35 20.96
CA ALA A 6 6.54 -2.11 20.60
C ALA A 6 5.90 -1.41 19.39
N PHE A 7 6.19 -1.90 18.18
CA PHE A 7 5.57 -1.41 16.96
C PHE A 7 4.09 -1.75 17.08
N ASN A 8 3.26 -0.71 17.13
CA ASN A 8 1.82 -0.89 17.24
C ASN A 8 1.23 -0.86 15.84
N LEU A 9 1.00 -2.05 15.28
CA LEU A 9 0.34 -2.21 13.98
C LEU A 9 -0.99 -1.46 13.89
N GLY A 10 -1.68 -1.26 15.02
CA GLY A 10 -2.88 -0.44 15.10
C GLY A 10 -2.62 1.05 14.80
N ASP A 11 -1.54 1.62 15.35
CA ASP A 11 -1.14 3.02 15.10
C ASP A 11 -0.66 3.22 13.66
N ILE A 12 0.13 2.26 13.13
CA ILE A 12 0.64 2.30 11.76
C ILE A 12 -0.54 2.20 10.77
N SER A 13 -1.42 1.22 10.95
CA SER A 13 -2.63 1.09 10.14
C SER A 13 -3.53 2.32 10.26
N GLY A 14 -3.71 2.88 11.46
CA GLY A 14 -4.47 4.12 11.64
C GLY A 14 -3.89 5.29 10.82
N THR A 15 -2.56 5.39 10.79
CA THR A 15 -1.83 6.40 9.99
C THR A 15 -2.05 6.18 8.49
N VAL A 16 -1.89 4.93 8.01
CA VAL A 16 -2.16 4.55 6.62
C VAL A 16 -3.58 4.92 6.19
N ALA A 17 -4.58 4.55 7.00
CA ALA A 17 -5.97 4.87 6.72
C ALA A 17 -6.19 6.38 6.63
N ASN A 18 -5.59 7.14 7.55
CA ASN A 18 -5.67 8.60 7.53
C ASN A 18 -5.05 9.19 6.24
N THR A 19 -3.86 8.74 5.85
CA THR A 19 -3.18 9.20 4.63
C THR A 19 -4.03 8.89 3.38
N ILE A 20 -4.62 7.70 3.28
CA ILE A 20 -5.54 7.33 2.18
C ILE A 20 -6.79 8.23 2.18
N ASN A 21 -7.37 8.50 3.36
CA ASN A 21 -8.57 9.33 3.49
C ASN A 21 -8.33 10.79 3.14
N GLN A 22 -7.12 11.30 3.35
CA GLN A 22 -6.70 12.65 2.98
C GLN A 22 -6.45 12.82 1.47
N LEU A 23 -6.39 11.72 0.70
CA LEU A 23 -6.28 11.81 -0.75
C LEU A 23 -7.51 12.52 -1.35
N PRO A 24 -7.32 13.31 -2.42
CA PRO A 24 -8.42 13.86 -3.19
C PRO A 24 -9.44 12.80 -3.64
N ASN A 25 -10.64 13.24 -4.00
CA ASN A 25 -11.69 12.32 -4.47
C ASN A 25 -11.43 11.79 -5.90
N PHE A 26 -10.49 12.41 -6.63
CA PHE A 26 -10.08 12.01 -7.99
C PHE A 26 -11.26 11.84 -8.97
N ASP A 27 -12.32 12.65 -8.85
CA ASP A 27 -13.54 12.49 -9.67
C ASP A 27 -13.29 12.58 -11.19
N ALA A 28 -12.24 13.30 -11.60
CA ALA A 28 -11.82 13.42 -13.00
C ALA A 28 -10.70 12.44 -13.41
N GLU A 29 -10.18 11.65 -12.47
CA GLU A 29 -9.01 10.78 -12.64
C GLU A 29 -9.36 9.34 -12.21
N PRO A 30 -10.07 8.57 -13.06
CA PRO A 30 -10.65 7.28 -12.68
C PRO A 30 -9.60 6.27 -12.21
N ASP A 31 -8.41 6.24 -12.82
CA ASP A 31 -7.33 5.35 -12.39
C ASP A 31 -6.82 5.69 -10.98
N LYS A 32 -6.69 6.98 -10.63
CA LYS A 32 -6.30 7.41 -9.28
C LYS A 32 -7.39 7.13 -8.24
N LYS A 33 -8.66 7.30 -8.62
CA LYS A 33 -9.81 6.94 -7.79
C LYS A 33 -9.81 5.45 -7.47
N GLN A 34 -9.68 4.61 -8.49
CA GLN A 34 -9.58 3.16 -8.33
C GLN A 34 -8.35 2.78 -7.49
N LEU A 35 -7.22 3.47 -7.64
CA LEU A 35 -6.02 3.17 -6.87
C LEU A 35 -6.24 3.48 -5.38
N LYS A 36 -6.86 4.60 -5.05
CA LYS A 36 -7.26 4.94 -3.67
C LYS A 36 -8.14 3.84 -3.05
N GLU A 37 -9.12 3.34 -3.79
CA GLU A 37 -10.00 2.25 -3.33
C GLU A 37 -9.23 0.93 -3.12
N LEU A 38 -8.30 0.60 -4.02
CA LEU A 38 -7.46 -0.58 -3.88
C LEU A 38 -6.47 -0.47 -2.71
N LEU A 39 -5.91 0.71 -2.43
CA LEU A 39 -5.01 0.90 -1.28
C LEU A 39 -5.75 0.67 0.05
N SER A 40 -7.00 1.12 0.16
CA SER A 40 -7.85 0.86 1.33
C SER A 40 -8.16 -0.62 1.52
N GLN A 41 -8.44 -1.33 0.42
CA GLN A 41 -8.64 -2.78 0.43
C GLN A 41 -7.35 -3.53 0.76
N LEU A 42 -6.22 -3.10 0.22
CA LEU A 42 -4.92 -3.72 0.46
C LEU A 42 -4.50 -3.59 1.93
N GLN A 43 -4.71 -2.42 2.53
CA GLN A 43 -4.49 -2.21 3.95
C GLN A 43 -5.27 -3.22 4.80
N SER A 44 -6.56 -3.39 4.49
CA SER A 44 -7.42 -4.33 5.19
C SER A 44 -6.98 -5.78 4.97
N ALA A 45 -6.54 -6.11 3.75
CA ALA A 45 -6.03 -7.43 3.41
C ALA A 45 -4.76 -7.74 4.22
N VAL A 46 -3.76 -6.86 4.25
CA VAL A 46 -2.50 -7.06 5.00
C VAL A 46 -2.75 -7.45 6.47
N LEU A 47 -3.71 -6.80 7.13
CA LEU A 47 -4.06 -7.11 8.52
C LEU A 47 -4.75 -8.46 8.71
N ALA A 48 -5.46 -8.93 7.68
CA ALA A 48 -6.22 -10.18 7.69
C ALA A 48 -5.41 -11.39 7.22
N GLU A 49 -4.33 -11.18 6.45
CA GLU A 49 -3.46 -12.24 5.97
C GLU A 49 -2.57 -12.80 7.09
N ASP A 50 -2.16 -14.06 6.89
CA ASP A 50 -1.25 -14.80 7.79
C ASP A 50 0.21 -14.40 7.54
N LEU A 51 0.50 -13.14 7.78
CA LEU A 51 1.84 -12.54 7.78
C LEU A 51 2.30 -12.32 9.22
N ASP A 52 3.62 -12.39 9.45
CA ASP A 52 4.21 -11.92 10.70
C ASP A 52 4.13 -10.38 10.81
N ASP A 53 4.40 -9.88 12.01
CA ASP A 53 4.22 -8.47 12.32
C ASP A 53 5.21 -7.57 11.56
N ASP A 54 6.44 -8.03 11.29
CA ASP A 54 7.43 -7.27 10.54
C ASP A 54 7.01 -7.14 9.07
N ASP A 55 6.52 -8.22 8.47
CA ASP A 55 5.98 -8.23 7.11
C ASP A 55 4.70 -7.36 6.98
N LYS A 56 3.84 -7.35 8.00
CA LYS A 56 2.66 -6.47 8.05
C LYS A 56 3.04 -5.01 8.15
N GLU A 57 3.99 -4.69 9.02
CA GLU A 57 4.53 -3.33 9.16
C GLU A 57 5.09 -2.85 7.83
N GLU A 58 6.01 -3.60 7.21
CA GLU A 58 6.63 -3.22 5.95
C GLU A 58 5.58 -3.01 4.85
N ALA A 59 4.59 -3.90 4.75
CA ALA A 59 3.52 -3.78 3.77
C ALA A 59 2.66 -2.52 4.01
N LEU A 60 2.31 -2.22 5.26
CA LEU A 60 1.56 -1.01 5.62
C LEU A 60 2.35 0.27 5.28
N GLU A 61 3.64 0.33 5.59
CA GLU A 61 4.51 1.45 5.22
C GLU A 61 4.56 1.66 3.70
N GLN A 62 4.59 0.58 2.92
CA GLN A 62 4.57 0.69 1.46
C GLN A 62 3.22 1.22 0.93
N ILE A 63 2.11 0.85 1.54
CA ILE A 63 0.77 1.39 1.20
C ILE A 63 0.73 2.89 1.47
N GLU A 64 1.26 3.33 2.62
CA GLU A 64 1.36 4.76 2.95
C GLU A 64 2.22 5.51 1.94
N ALA A 65 3.36 4.93 1.54
CA ALA A 65 4.26 5.54 0.56
C ALA A 65 3.57 5.75 -0.79
N ILE A 66 2.74 4.80 -1.24
CA ILE A 66 1.97 4.94 -2.48
C ILE A 66 0.88 6.00 -2.32
N ALA A 67 0.16 6.02 -1.20
CA ALA A 67 -0.84 7.04 -0.93
C ALA A 67 -0.21 8.45 -0.92
N SER A 68 0.88 8.63 -0.19
CA SER A 68 1.64 9.89 -0.12
C SER A 68 2.22 10.33 -1.48
N ALA A 69 2.53 9.37 -2.35
CA ALA A 69 2.92 9.63 -3.72
C ALA A 69 1.78 10.23 -4.56
N LEU A 70 0.53 9.81 -4.32
CA LEU A 70 -0.62 10.33 -5.05
C LEU A 70 -0.95 11.78 -4.70
N THR A 71 -0.65 12.23 -3.48
CA THR A 71 -0.81 13.64 -3.11
C THR A 71 0.18 14.56 -3.82
N ASN A 72 1.36 14.05 -4.18
CA ASN A 72 2.49 14.83 -4.75
C ASN A 72 2.79 14.44 -6.21
N SER A 73 1.76 14.13 -7.01
CA SER A 73 1.86 13.46 -8.32
C SER A 73 2.75 14.13 -9.39
N GLU A 74 3.23 15.37 -9.20
CA GLU A 74 4.05 16.11 -10.18
C GLU A 74 5.56 15.85 -10.06
N ASP A 75 6.01 15.14 -9.02
CA ASP A 75 7.44 14.91 -8.79
C ASP A 75 7.94 13.65 -9.53
N SER A 76 8.99 13.80 -10.36
CA SER A 76 9.63 12.70 -11.09
C SER A 76 10.14 11.55 -10.20
N GLY A 77 10.39 11.81 -8.92
CA GLY A 77 10.75 10.82 -7.90
C GLY A 77 9.59 9.92 -7.47
N VAL A 78 8.34 10.36 -7.65
CA VAL A 78 7.13 9.66 -7.21
C VAL A 78 7.00 8.30 -7.89
N LYS A 79 7.21 8.24 -9.21
CA LYS A 79 7.18 6.98 -9.96
C LYS A 79 8.18 5.95 -9.42
N LYS A 80 9.34 6.41 -8.93
CA LYS A 80 10.37 5.52 -8.35
C LYS A 80 9.95 5.02 -6.98
N VAL A 81 9.37 5.88 -6.15
CA VAL A 81 8.81 5.52 -4.83
C VAL A 81 7.74 4.45 -5.00
N VAL A 82 6.75 4.70 -5.87
CA VAL A 82 5.65 3.77 -6.12
C VAL A 82 6.16 2.43 -6.65
N LYS A 83 7.07 2.43 -7.62
CA LYS A 83 7.68 1.19 -8.13
C LYS A 83 8.45 0.41 -7.06
N LYS A 84 9.11 1.09 -6.12
CA LYS A 84 9.83 0.43 -5.02
C LYS A 84 8.82 -0.20 -4.05
N ALA A 85 7.83 0.57 -3.61
CA ALA A 85 6.77 0.10 -2.71
C ALA A 85 6.05 -1.13 -3.28
N MET A 86 5.72 -1.09 -4.56
CA MET A 86 5.13 -2.22 -5.27
C MET A 86 6.00 -3.50 -5.25
N LYS A 87 7.32 -3.37 -5.47
CA LYS A 87 8.22 -4.54 -5.47
C LYS A 87 8.26 -5.21 -4.11
N ILE A 88 8.24 -4.41 -3.06
CA ILE A 88 8.22 -4.87 -1.68
C ILE A 88 6.88 -5.58 -1.41
N LEU A 89 5.75 -4.92 -1.69
CA LEU A 89 4.41 -5.53 -1.54
C LEU A 89 4.26 -6.85 -2.30
N MET A 90 4.76 -6.94 -3.53
CA MET A 90 4.77 -8.21 -4.28
C MET A 90 5.70 -9.26 -3.68
N GLY A 91 6.80 -8.85 -3.07
CA GLY A 91 7.72 -9.71 -2.34
C GLY A 91 7.09 -10.29 -1.08
N THR A 92 6.48 -9.43 -0.24
CA THR A 92 5.72 -9.83 0.95
C THR A 92 4.57 -10.77 0.57
N ALA A 93 3.81 -10.42 -0.48
CA ALA A 93 2.71 -11.25 -0.97
C ALA A 93 3.18 -12.62 -1.51
N ALA A 94 4.45 -12.77 -1.90
CA ALA A 94 4.96 -14.04 -2.42
C ALA A 94 5.11 -15.12 -1.34
N ALA A 95 5.13 -14.74 -0.06
CA ALA A 95 5.08 -15.68 1.07
C ALA A 95 3.68 -16.27 1.29
N LEU A 96 2.64 -15.65 0.72
CA LEU A 96 1.25 -16.02 0.91
C LEU A 96 0.75 -17.03 -0.13
N SER A 97 -0.42 -17.61 0.15
CA SER A 97 -1.15 -18.42 -0.83
C SER A 97 -1.42 -17.62 -2.11
N PRO A 98 -1.34 -18.22 -3.32
CA PRO A 98 -1.68 -17.53 -4.57
C PRO A 98 -3.11 -16.99 -4.64
N THR A 99 -4.00 -17.48 -3.76
CA THR A 99 -5.41 -17.08 -3.61
C THR A 99 -5.64 -16.06 -2.50
N ALA A 100 -4.58 -15.61 -1.81
CA ALA A 100 -4.67 -14.56 -0.80
C ALA A 100 -5.26 -13.28 -1.39
N ASN A 101 -5.98 -12.52 -0.57
CA ASN A 101 -6.61 -11.27 -1.00
C ASN A 101 -5.53 -10.25 -1.35
N MET A 102 -4.48 -10.15 -0.52
CA MET A 102 -3.31 -9.30 -0.78
C MET A 102 -2.68 -9.63 -2.14
N VAL A 103 -2.44 -10.91 -2.44
CA VAL A 103 -1.85 -11.35 -3.72
C VAL A 103 -2.73 -10.94 -4.91
N THR A 104 -4.05 -11.07 -4.77
CA THR A 104 -4.99 -10.69 -5.82
C THR A 104 -4.93 -9.19 -6.09
N ILE A 105 -5.01 -8.36 -5.05
CA ILE A 105 -4.94 -6.91 -5.18
C ILE A 105 -3.58 -6.48 -5.76
N CYS A 106 -2.47 -7.06 -5.30
CA CYS A 106 -1.13 -6.73 -5.78
C CYS A 106 -0.92 -7.03 -7.27
N LYS A 107 -1.67 -7.97 -7.87
CA LYS A 107 -1.61 -8.26 -9.31
C LYS A 107 -2.24 -7.17 -10.18
N ASP A 108 -3.19 -6.42 -9.63
CA ASP A 108 -3.92 -5.37 -10.37
C ASP A 108 -3.20 -4.01 -10.33
N LEU A 109 -2.41 -3.78 -9.27
CA LEU A 109 -1.67 -2.52 -9.06
C LEU A 109 -0.74 -2.11 -10.22
N PRO A 110 0.05 -3.00 -10.86
CA PRO A 110 1.00 -2.58 -11.89
C PRO A 110 0.35 -1.92 -13.10
N GLY A 111 -0.79 -2.44 -13.55
CA GLY A 111 -1.54 -1.87 -14.67
C GLY A 111 -2.05 -0.47 -14.34
N LEU A 112 -2.65 -0.34 -13.17
CA LEU A 112 -3.24 0.93 -12.72
C LEU A 112 -2.18 2.02 -12.50
N ILE A 113 -1.06 1.67 -11.88
CA ILE A 113 0.05 2.59 -11.63
C ILE A 113 0.70 3.04 -12.94
N SER A 114 0.78 2.17 -13.95
CA SER A 114 1.29 2.55 -15.27
C SER A 114 0.39 3.54 -16.01
N ASN A 115 -0.91 3.59 -15.70
CA ASN A 115 -1.83 4.58 -16.27
C ASN A 115 -1.69 5.95 -15.59
N ILE A 116 -1.21 5.98 -14.34
CA ILE A 116 -1.10 7.21 -13.54
C ILE A 116 0.26 7.89 -13.74
N PHE A 117 1.36 7.13 -13.86
CA PHE A 117 2.75 7.64 -13.91
C PHE A 117 3.54 7.18 -15.13
#